data_AF-A0A954L8G2-F1
#
_entry.id   AF-A0A954L8G2-F1
#
_cell.length_a   1.000
_cell.length_b   1.000
_cell.length_c   1.000
_cell.angle_alpha   90.00
_cell.angle_beta   90.00
_cell.angle_gamma   90.00
#
_symmetry.space_group_name_H-M   'P 1'
#
loop_
_entity.id
_entity.type
_entity.pdbx_description
1 polymer ?
#
loop_
_entity_poly.entity_id
_entity_poly.type
_entity_poly.pdbx_seq_one_letter_code
_entity_poly.pdbx_strand_id
1 'polypeptide(L)'
;MNWRLISRLLGMLSLLIAAAMCLSLPWSFPVCGQTATFEWYTFTGMVEAICVSVALALFLMLLGRKAEGTVLRKEALAVVGLGWLLSGALGALPYLLTPTFRQAAVPMSVADAMFESLSGFTTTGASVLTQLEVSDQFDDCELAAIEGELAYIPRSVLFW
;
A
#
# COMPACT_ATOMS: atom_id res chain seq x y z
N MET A 1 -12.12 -15.39 -24.75
CA MET A 1 -11.45 -14.33 -23.97
C MET A 1 -10.03 -14.81 -23.75
N ASN A 2 -9.00 -14.05 -24.13
CA ASN A 2 -7.62 -14.49 -23.94
C ASN A 2 -7.18 -14.27 -22.48
N TRP A 3 -7.54 -15.22 -21.61
CA TRP A 3 -7.23 -15.14 -20.17
C TRP A 3 -5.73 -15.10 -19.87
N ARG A 4 -4.91 -15.69 -20.75
CA ARG A 4 -3.44 -15.63 -20.63
C ARG A 4 -2.93 -14.21 -20.86
N LEU A 5 -3.45 -13.51 -21.86
CA LEU A 5 -3.10 -12.12 -22.14
C LEU A 5 -3.54 -11.20 -20.99
N ILE A 6 -4.76 -11.38 -20.48
CA ILE A 6 -5.28 -10.63 -19.33
C ILE A 6 -4.37 -10.85 -18.11
N SER A 7 -4.04 -12.11 -17.78
CA SER A 7 -3.14 -12.45 -16.67
C SER A 7 -1.76 -11.80 -16.80
N ARG A 8 -1.17 -11.79 -18.01
CA ARG A 8 0.13 -11.14 -18.26
C ARG A 8 0.07 -9.63 -17.99
N LEU A 9 -0.99 -8.96 -18.43
CA LEU A 9 -1.18 -7.52 -18.25
C LEU A 9 -1.43 -7.16 -16.78
N LEU A 10 -2.23 -7.95 -16.07
CA LEU A 10 -2.45 -7.78 -14.62
C LEU A 10 -1.18 -8.04 -13.81
N GLY A 11 -0.36 -9.01 -14.21
CA GLY A 11 0.95 -9.27 -13.60
C GLY A 11 1.93 -8.11 -13.80
N MET A 12 1.98 -7.53 -15.00
CA MET A 12 2.77 -6.32 -15.26
C MET A 12 2.30 -5.13 -14.42
N LEU A 13 0.99 -4.94 -14.28
CA LEU A 13 0.41 -3.90 -13.43
C LEU A 13 0.79 -4.10 -11.95
N SER A 14 0.70 -5.34 -11.45
CA SER A 14 1.10 -5.69 -10.09
C SER A 14 2.59 -5.41 -9.83
N LEU A 15 3.44 -5.68 -10.82
CA LEU A 15 4.88 -5.40 -10.74
C LEU A 15 5.16 -3.90 -10.64
N LEU A 16 4.40 -3.08 -11.36
CA LEU A 16 4.52 -1.63 -11.31
C LEU A 16 4.13 -1.08 -9.94
N ILE A 17 3.07 -1.61 -9.33
CA ILE A 17 2.67 -1.25 -7.96
C ILE A 17 3.75 -1.65 -6.95
N ALA A 18 4.29 -2.87 -7.04
CA ALA A 18 5.37 -3.29 -6.18
C ALA A 18 6.63 -2.40 -6.33
N ALA A 19 6.93 -1.97 -7.55
CA ALA A 19 8.02 -1.03 -7.81
C ALA A 19 7.74 0.37 -7.21
N ALA A 20 6.49 0.84 -7.23
CA ALA A 20 6.11 2.08 -6.56
C ALA A 20 6.26 1.97 -5.03
N MET A 21 5.84 0.85 -4.43
CA MET A 21 6.06 0.58 -3.00
C MET A 21 7.54 0.61 -2.62
N CYS A 22 8.44 0.10 -3.47
CA CYS A 22 9.88 0.19 -3.25
C CYS A 22 10.38 1.63 -3.12
N LEU A 23 9.78 2.59 -3.82
CA LEU A 23 10.16 4.02 -3.75
C LEU A 23 9.85 4.63 -2.38
N SER A 24 8.99 4.01 -1.59
CA SER A 24 8.61 4.48 -0.25
C SER A 24 9.52 3.97 0.86
N LEU A 25 10.27 2.88 0.62
CA LEU A 25 11.21 2.31 1.59
C LEU A 25 12.25 3.31 2.14
N PRO A 26 12.83 4.22 1.33
CA PRO A 26 13.75 5.24 1.83
C PRO A 26 13.14 6.10 2.95
N TRP A 27 11.82 6.30 2.94
CA TRP A 27 11.13 7.13 3.92
C TRP A 27 11.02 6.50 5.30
N SER A 28 11.34 5.21 5.44
CA SER A 28 11.47 4.52 6.72
C SER A 28 12.78 4.87 7.46
N PHE A 29 13.76 5.45 6.77
CA PHE A 29 15.03 5.83 7.39
C PHE A 29 14.92 7.21 8.07
N PRO A 30 15.49 7.40 9.28
CA PRO A 30 15.43 8.66 10.03
C PRO A 30 15.84 9.90 9.23
N VAL A 31 16.84 9.76 8.34
CA VAL A 31 17.36 10.84 7.49
C VAL A 31 16.30 11.38 6.53
N CYS A 32 15.41 10.51 6.04
CA CYS A 32 14.40 10.84 5.05
C CYS A 32 13.02 11.05 5.68
N GLY A 33 12.61 10.17 6.59
CA GLY A 33 11.32 10.23 7.28
C GLY A 33 11.20 11.34 8.32
N GLN A 34 12.32 11.97 8.71
CA GLN A 34 12.40 12.95 9.82
C GLN A 34 11.89 12.36 11.14
N THR A 35 12.17 11.08 11.39
CA THR A 35 11.77 10.38 12.60
C THR A 35 12.96 10.26 13.56
N ALA A 36 12.69 10.21 14.87
CA ALA A 36 13.74 10.11 15.90
C ALA A 36 14.47 8.76 15.86
N THR A 37 13.80 7.69 15.41
CA THR A 37 14.33 6.32 15.36
C THR A 37 13.92 5.62 14.07
N PHE A 38 14.63 4.54 13.74
CA PHE A 38 14.33 3.72 12.57
C PHE A 38 13.07 2.88 12.80
N GLU A 39 12.10 2.99 11.89
CA GLU A 39 10.79 2.35 12.00
C GLU A 39 10.81 0.89 11.54
N TRP A 40 11.37 0.01 12.37
CA TRP A 40 11.57 -1.39 12.01
C TRP A 40 10.28 -2.13 11.62
N TYR A 41 9.17 -1.86 12.33
CA TYR A 41 7.88 -2.49 12.06
C TYR A 41 7.31 -2.09 10.70
N THR A 42 7.47 -0.84 10.30
CA THR A 42 6.99 -0.36 9.00
C THR A 42 7.85 -0.85 7.87
N PHE A 43 9.17 -0.83 8.06
CA PHE A 43 10.11 -1.36 7.08
C PHE A 43 9.80 -2.82 6.76
N THR A 44 9.62 -3.65 7.79
CA THR A 44 9.29 -5.07 7.61
C THR A 44 7.93 -5.27 6.96
N GLY A 45 6.88 -4.58 7.40
CA GLY A 45 5.55 -4.65 6.78
C GLY A 45 5.54 -4.23 5.30
N MET A 46 6.28 -3.18 4.94
CA MET A 46 6.42 -2.73 3.55
C MET A 46 7.19 -3.75 2.69
N VAL A 47 8.27 -4.32 3.22
CA VAL A 47 9.02 -5.38 2.52
C VAL A 47 8.16 -6.61 2.29
N GLU A 48 7.36 -7.03 3.29
CA GLU A 48 6.41 -8.13 3.13
C GLU A 48 5.36 -7.84 2.06
N ALA A 49 4.78 -6.64 2.06
CA ALA A 49 3.82 -6.20 1.03
C ALA A 49 4.43 -6.23 -0.38
N ILE A 50 5.68 -5.76 -0.52
CA ILE A 50 6.44 -5.82 -1.79
C ILE A 50 6.66 -7.27 -2.20
N CYS A 51 7.12 -8.14 -1.29
CA CYS A 51 7.36 -9.55 -1.58
C CYS A 51 6.09 -10.26 -2.07
N VAL A 52 4.95 -10.04 -1.40
CA VAL A 52 3.65 -10.61 -1.80
C VAL A 52 3.24 -10.09 -3.18
N SER A 53 3.37 -8.78 -3.41
CA SER A 53 3.01 -8.14 -4.68
C SER A 53 3.87 -8.64 -5.85
N VAL A 54 5.19 -8.78 -5.63
CA VAL A 54 6.12 -9.34 -6.63
C VAL A 54 5.82 -10.82 -6.88
N ALA A 55 5.58 -11.61 -5.84
CA ALA A 55 5.24 -13.03 -5.99
C ALA A 55 3.96 -13.21 -6.83
N LEU A 56 2.92 -12.40 -6.55
CA LEU A 56 1.68 -12.40 -7.34
C LEU A 56 1.93 -11.95 -8.79
N ALA A 57 2.71 -10.88 -8.98
CA ALA A 57 3.06 -10.38 -10.31
C ALA A 57 3.75 -11.46 -11.16
N LEU A 58 4.77 -12.11 -10.60
CA LEU A 58 5.50 -13.18 -11.26
C LEU A 58 4.60 -14.38 -11.56
N PHE A 59 3.75 -14.78 -10.61
CA PHE A 59 2.77 -15.85 -10.82
C PHE A 59 1.82 -15.56 -11.99
N LEU A 60 1.23 -14.36 -12.03
CA LEU A 60 0.33 -13.94 -13.11
C LEU A 60 1.06 -13.83 -14.47
N MET A 61 2.30 -13.35 -14.48
CA MET A 61 3.13 -13.29 -15.68
C MET A 61 3.50 -14.68 -16.20
N LEU A 62 3.77 -15.65 -15.30
CA LEU A 62 4.05 -17.03 -15.66
C LEU A 62 2.83 -17.71 -16.31
N LEU A 63 1.63 -17.52 -15.75
CA LEU A 63 0.37 -17.98 -16.34
C LEU A 63 0.12 -17.36 -17.73
N GLY A 64 0.53 -16.11 -17.90
CA GLY A 64 0.40 -15.35 -19.15
C GLY A 64 1.56 -15.52 -20.14
N ARG A 65 2.60 -16.31 -19.83
CA ARG A 65 3.84 -16.38 -20.64
C ARG A 65 3.63 -16.82 -22.08
N LYS A 66 2.64 -17.69 -22.31
CA LYS A 66 2.24 -18.19 -23.65
C LYS A 66 1.03 -17.43 -24.22
N ALA A 67 0.85 -16.17 -23.84
CA ALA A 67 -0.18 -15.33 -24.43
C ALA A 67 0.26 -14.90 -25.83
N GLU A 68 -0.56 -15.24 -26.82
CA GLU A 68 -0.39 -14.85 -28.22
C GLU A 68 -1.64 -14.09 -28.68
N GLY A 69 -1.47 -13.18 -29.64
CA GLY A 69 -2.56 -12.38 -30.21
C GLY A 69 -2.57 -10.91 -29.75
N THR A 70 -3.45 -10.13 -30.36
CA THR A 70 -3.64 -8.71 -30.08
C THR A 70 -4.69 -8.48 -28.99
N VAL A 71 -4.54 -7.39 -28.23
CA VAL A 71 -5.53 -7.00 -27.20
C VAL A 71 -6.83 -6.58 -27.88
N LEU A 72 -7.89 -7.37 -27.66
CA LEU A 72 -9.24 -7.02 -28.12
C LEU A 72 -9.93 -6.09 -27.12
N ARG A 73 -10.94 -5.32 -27.56
CA ARG A 73 -11.69 -4.38 -26.69
C ARG A 73 -12.23 -5.02 -25.40
N LYS A 74 -12.74 -6.26 -25.50
CA LYS A 74 -13.24 -7.03 -24.34
C LYS A 74 -12.15 -7.37 -23.31
N GLU A 75 -10.92 -7.61 -23.77
CA GLU A 75 -9.77 -7.91 -22.91
C GLU A 75 -9.28 -6.63 -22.23
N ALA A 76 -9.24 -5.52 -22.96
CA ALA A 76 -8.94 -4.22 -22.39
C ALA A 76 -9.93 -3.83 -21.27
N LEU A 77 -11.24 -3.99 -21.52
CA LEU A 77 -12.27 -3.74 -20.49
C LEU A 77 -12.09 -4.63 -19.26
N ALA A 78 -11.79 -5.92 -19.46
CA ALA A 78 -11.52 -6.84 -18.36
C ALA A 78 -10.27 -6.44 -17.56
N VAL A 79 -9.18 -6.06 -18.24
CA VAL A 79 -7.92 -5.63 -17.60
C VAL A 79 -8.13 -4.35 -16.79
N VAL A 80 -8.92 -3.39 -17.28
CA VAL A 80 -9.20 -2.15 -16.53
C VAL A 80 -10.00 -2.47 -15.27
N GLY A 81 -11.10 -3.23 -15.39
CA GLY A 81 -11.95 -3.55 -14.23
C GLY A 81 -11.21 -4.39 -13.18
N LEU A 82 -10.52 -5.46 -13.61
CA LEU A 82 -9.71 -6.28 -12.71
C LEU A 82 -8.48 -5.55 -12.19
N GLY A 83 -7.92 -4.64 -12.98
CA GLY A 83 -6.80 -3.79 -12.61
C GLY A 83 -7.13 -2.91 -11.41
N TRP A 84 -8.28 -2.22 -11.41
CA TRP A 84 -8.69 -1.40 -10.27
C TRP A 84 -8.88 -2.21 -8.99
N LEU A 85 -9.52 -3.39 -9.08
CA LEU A 85 -9.68 -4.28 -7.93
C LEU A 85 -8.33 -4.77 -7.40
N LEU A 86 -7.42 -5.15 -8.30
CA LEU A 86 -6.09 -5.62 -7.96
C LEU A 86 -5.23 -4.51 -7.35
N SER A 87 -5.30 -3.29 -7.91
CA SER A 87 -4.58 -2.13 -7.39
C SER A 87 -5.02 -1.80 -5.96
N GLY A 88 -6.33 -1.72 -5.71
CA GLY A 88 -6.84 -1.45 -4.37
C GLY A 88 -6.47 -2.54 -3.37
N ALA A 89 -6.51 -3.82 -3.78
CA ALA A 89 -6.15 -4.94 -2.92
C ALA A 89 -4.65 -4.98 -2.58
N LEU A 90 -3.79 -4.82 -3.58
CA LEU A 90 -2.33 -4.77 -3.37
C LEU A 90 -1.95 -3.54 -2.55
N GLY A 91 -2.61 -2.42 -2.82
CA GLY A 91 -2.35 -1.19 -2.11
C GLY A 91 -2.85 -1.17 -0.66
N ALA A 92 -3.81 -2.01 -0.31
CA ALA A 92 -4.19 -2.19 1.08
C ALA A 92 -3.13 -2.98 1.89
N LEU A 93 -2.19 -3.69 1.24
CA LEU A 93 -1.24 -4.57 1.95
C LEU A 93 -0.32 -3.87 2.95
N PRO A 94 0.33 -2.74 2.65
CA PRO A 94 1.22 -2.07 3.61
C PRO A 94 0.48 -1.66 4.88
N TYR A 95 -0.77 -1.20 4.72
CA TYR A 95 -1.67 -0.81 5.80
C TYR A 95 -2.11 -1.98 6.69
N LEU A 96 -2.20 -3.19 6.13
CA LEU A 96 -2.65 -4.40 6.84
C LEU A 96 -1.49 -5.16 7.50
N LEU A 97 -0.31 -5.13 6.89
CA LEU A 97 0.88 -5.84 7.38
C LEU A 97 1.69 -5.00 8.36
N THR A 98 1.58 -3.68 8.29
CA THR A 98 2.13 -2.78 9.31
C THR A 98 1.13 -2.66 10.47
N PRO A 99 1.59 -2.60 11.74
CA PRO A 99 0.73 -2.23 12.86
C PRO A 99 0.28 -0.77 12.74
N THR A 100 -0.70 -0.53 11.88
CA THR A 100 -1.26 0.79 11.59
C THR A 100 -2.55 0.97 12.37
N PHE A 101 -2.68 2.08 13.08
CA PHE A 101 -3.88 2.43 13.84
C PHE A 101 -4.60 3.60 13.14
N ARG A 102 -5.92 3.49 12.96
CA ARG A 102 -6.76 4.54 12.35
C ARG A 102 -6.85 5.78 13.26
N GLN A 103 -6.88 5.52 14.56
CA GLN A 103 -7.01 6.44 15.67
C GLN A 103 -6.34 5.76 16.87
N ALA A 104 -5.97 6.51 17.91
CA ALA A 104 -5.43 5.95 19.15
C ALA A 104 -6.23 4.71 19.60
N ALA A 105 -5.53 3.57 19.69
CA ALA A 105 -6.06 2.27 20.09
C ALA A 105 -7.11 1.59 19.16
N VAL A 106 -7.37 2.10 17.95
CA VAL A 106 -8.28 1.45 16.97
C VAL A 106 -7.46 0.83 15.82
N PRO A 107 -7.34 -0.51 15.75
CA PRO A 107 -6.60 -1.16 14.68
C PRO A 107 -7.30 -0.95 13.33
N MET A 108 -6.50 -0.80 12.27
CA MET A 108 -7.01 -0.67 10.92
C MET A 108 -7.80 -1.93 10.51
N SER A 109 -9.06 -1.77 10.10
CA SER A 109 -9.81 -2.89 9.53
C SER A 109 -9.49 -3.06 8.04
N VAL A 110 -9.83 -4.23 7.48
CA VAL A 110 -9.66 -4.51 6.04
C VAL A 110 -10.42 -3.51 5.18
N ALA A 111 -11.63 -3.12 5.61
CA ALA A 111 -12.43 -2.14 4.88
C ALA A 111 -11.76 -0.76 4.84
N ASP A 112 -11.06 -0.40 5.92
CA ASP A 112 -10.42 0.91 6.08
C ASP A 112 -9.16 1.00 5.22
N ALA A 113 -8.33 -0.04 5.24
CA ALA A 113 -7.15 -0.14 4.39
C ALA A 113 -7.51 -0.15 2.89
N MET A 114 -8.58 -0.87 2.52
CA MET A 114 -9.12 -0.88 1.16
C MET A 114 -9.65 0.49 0.76
N PHE A 115 -10.36 1.19 1.65
CA PHE A 115 -10.87 2.53 1.39
C PHE A 115 -9.73 3.52 1.16
N GLU A 116 -8.72 3.51 2.03
CA GLU A 116 -7.57 4.42 1.92
C GLU A 116 -6.81 4.19 0.61
N SER A 117 -6.53 2.92 0.28
CA SER A 117 -5.84 2.56 -0.96
C SER A 117 -6.63 2.98 -2.20
N LEU A 118 -7.93 2.64 -2.25
CA LEU A 118 -8.77 2.99 -3.40
C LEU A 118 -8.90 4.51 -3.56
N SER A 119 -9.09 5.24 -2.46
CA SER A 119 -9.18 6.70 -2.47
C SER A 119 -7.93 7.37 -3.04
N GLY A 120 -6.74 6.86 -2.70
CA GLY A 120 -5.47 7.30 -3.28
C GLY A 120 -5.37 7.00 -4.77
N PHE A 121 -5.62 5.75 -5.17
CA PHE A 121 -5.55 5.32 -6.58
C PHE A 121 -6.55 6.03 -7.50
N THR A 122 -7.74 6.36 -7.00
CA THR A 122 -8.76 7.09 -7.76
C THR A 122 -8.61 8.60 -7.64
N THR A 123 -7.53 9.10 -7.01
CA THR A 123 -7.27 10.52 -6.77
C THR A 123 -8.43 11.25 -6.07
N THR A 124 -9.19 10.51 -5.24
CA THR A 124 -10.33 11.05 -4.51
C THR A 124 -9.88 11.89 -3.32
N GLY A 125 -8.81 11.49 -2.64
CA GLY A 125 -8.22 12.25 -1.53
C GLY A 125 -9.07 12.28 -0.26
N ALA A 126 -10.02 11.35 -0.11
CA ALA A 126 -10.73 11.12 1.16
C ALA A 126 -9.90 10.17 2.03
N SER A 127 -9.75 10.47 3.32
CA SER A 127 -8.98 9.62 4.23
C SER A 127 -9.83 9.14 5.39
N VAL A 128 -9.62 7.89 5.81
CA VAL A 128 -10.17 7.36 7.06
C VAL A 128 -9.21 7.55 8.23
N LEU A 129 -7.97 7.98 7.97
CA LEU A 129 -6.95 8.23 8.98
C LEU A 129 -7.19 9.61 9.60
N THR A 130 -7.34 9.65 10.92
CA THR A 130 -7.76 10.88 11.63
C THR A 130 -6.59 11.67 12.23
N GLN A 131 -5.45 11.01 12.48
CA GLN A 131 -4.25 11.59 13.08
C GLN A 131 -3.06 11.26 12.18
N LEU A 132 -2.71 12.20 11.30
CA LEU A 132 -1.58 12.06 10.36
C LEU A 132 -0.32 12.79 10.85
N GLU A 133 -0.48 13.75 11.76
CA GLU A 133 0.59 14.60 12.29
C GLU A 133 0.33 14.84 13.78
N VAL A 134 1.37 14.72 14.61
CA VAL A 134 1.31 15.24 15.99
C VAL A 134 1.30 16.76 15.85
N SER A 135 0.17 17.40 16.12
CA SER A 135 0.14 18.84 16.30
C SER A 135 0.88 19.18 17.60
N ASP A 136 1.86 20.08 17.53
CA ASP A 136 2.68 20.60 18.65
C ASP A 136 1.86 21.37 19.73
N GLN A 137 0.61 20.99 19.97
CA GLN A 137 -0.35 21.80 20.73
C GLN A 137 -0.74 21.21 22.11
N PHE A 138 0.01 20.23 22.62
CA PHE A 138 -0.19 19.72 23.98
C PHE A 138 1.12 19.73 24.77
N ASP A 139 1.19 20.69 25.69
CA ASP A 139 2.31 21.05 26.56
C ASP A 139 2.28 20.15 27.81
N ASP A 140 2.35 18.83 27.63
CA ASP A 140 2.18 17.85 28.71
C ASP A 140 3.25 16.74 28.59
N CYS A 141 4.50 17.11 28.89
CA CYS A 141 5.74 16.32 28.80
C CYS A 141 5.75 14.95 29.53
N GLU A 142 4.68 14.52 30.19
CA GLU A 142 4.62 13.22 30.91
C GLU A 142 3.64 12.20 30.30
N LEU A 143 2.66 12.63 29.47
CA LEU A 143 1.72 11.72 28.79
C LEU A 143 2.16 11.37 27.36
N ALA A 144 2.92 12.27 26.71
CA ALA A 144 3.41 12.09 25.34
C ALA A 144 4.39 10.91 25.17
N ALA A 145 5.07 10.48 26.23
CA ALA A 145 5.97 9.32 26.18
C ALA A 145 5.21 7.98 26.08
N ILE A 146 3.94 7.94 26.52
CA ILE A 146 3.12 6.72 26.49
C ILE A 146 2.16 6.73 25.28
N GLU A 147 1.68 7.90 24.87
CA GLU A 147 0.78 8.04 23.71
C GLU A 147 1.53 8.18 22.37
N GLY A 148 2.76 8.72 22.37
CA GLY A 148 3.57 8.92 21.16
C GLY A 148 4.01 7.63 20.46
N GLU A 149 4.04 6.49 21.17
CA GLU A 149 4.32 5.17 20.60
C GLU A 149 3.08 4.50 19.98
N LEU A 150 1.86 4.91 20.34
CA LEU A 150 0.62 4.23 19.96
C LEU A 150 -0.23 4.96 18.91
N ALA A 151 0.04 6.24 18.66
CA ALA A 151 -0.77 7.10 17.77
C ALA A 151 -0.07 7.53 16.48
N TYR A 152 1.12 7.01 16.18
CA TYR A 152 1.91 7.46 15.04
C TYR A 152 1.74 6.51 13.83
N ILE A 153 1.20 7.04 12.73
CA ILE A 153 1.18 6.33 11.44
C ILE A 153 2.51 6.61 10.73
N PRO A 154 3.31 5.57 10.45
CA PRO A 154 4.62 5.75 9.87
C PRO A 154 4.55 6.31 8.46
N ARG A 155 5.36 7.33 8.18
CA ARG A 155 5.30 8.10 6.93
C ARG A 155 5.60 7.22 5.70
N SER A 156 6.39 6.17 5.86
CA SER A 156 6.65 5.19 4.78
C SER A 156 5.39 4.42 4.33
N VAL A 157 4.31 4.41 5.11
CA VAL A 157 3.01 3.86 4.70
C VAL A 157 2.15 4.89 3.95
N LEU A 158 2.41 6.20 4.14
CA LEU A 158 1.63 7.29 3.55
C LEU A 158 2.13 7.73 2.17
N PHE A 159 3.43 7.56 1.87
CA PHE A 159 4.05 8.11 0.67
C PHE A 159 4.39 7.04 -0.38
N TRP A 160 3.40 6.26 -0.85
CA TRP A 160 3.59 5.30 -1.96
C TRP A 160 2.44 5.34 -2.99
#